data_AF-A0A944SUH8-F1
#
_entry.id   AF-A0A944SUH8-F1
#
_cell.length_a   1.000
_cell.length_b   1.000
_cell.length_c   1.000
_cell.angle_alpha   90.00
_cell.angle_beta   90.00
_cell.angle_gamma   90.00
#
_symmetry.space_group_name_H-M   'P 1'
#
loop_
_entity.id
_entity.type
_entity.pdbx_description
1 polymer ?
#
loop_
_entity_poly.entity_id
_entity_poly.type
_entity_poly.pdbx_seq_one_letter_code
_entity_poly.pdbx_strand_id
1 'polypeptide(L)'
;MMFIVIILMTSCLISLNDIKQVMSKRAQLKLASKMLLQAIPLMLLLFVLFPRIAGPLWGLPQDTHTAQTGISNSMSLGKISELIQSDAVAFRVKFDQTIPSGHGLYWRGPVLWNTDGTTWRELTLPSRHEQASPVISTTGKQSTYTVTLEPHNEHWLFALDLPTVLPTTLATSIAFGGELLSQNPI
;
A
#
# COMPACT_ATOMS: atom_id res chain seq x y z
N MET A 1 -0.34 14.70 27.29
CA MET A 1 -1.72 15.26 27.22
C MET A 1 -2.78 14.17 27.41
N MET A 2 -2.80 13.10 26.60
CA MET A 2 -3.83 12.04 26.66
C MET A 2 -3.99 11.35 28.04
N PHE A 3 -2.89 10.99 28.72
CA PHE A 3 -2.96 10.34 30.04
C PHE A 3 -3.64 11.19 31.12
N ILE A 4 -3.44 12.51 31.09
CA ILE A 4 -4.06 13.44 32.05
C ILE A 4 -5.57 13.47 31.86
N VAL A 5 -6.03 13.49 30.60
CA VAL A 5 -7.46 13.47 30.25
C VAL A 5 -8.12 12.19 30.74
N ILE A 6 -7.47 11.04 30.55
CA ILE A 6 -8.00 9.74 31.00
C ILE A 6 -8.08 9.69 32.53
N ILE A 7 -7.05 10.13 33.25
CA ILE A 7 -7.07 10.18 34.72
C ILE A 7 -8.21 11.06 35.22
N LEU A 8 -8.45 12.23 34.60
CA LEU A 8 -9.54 13.13 34.97
C LEU A 8 -10.92 12.53 34.66
N MET A 9 -11.08 11.87 33.52
CA MET A 9 -12.33 11.17 33.15
C MET A 9 -12.63 10.00 34.08
N THR A 10 -11.64 9.16 34.41
CA THR A 10 -11.81 8.07 35.37
C THR A 10 -12.09 8.61 36.77
N SER A 11 -11.42 9.70 37.19
CA SER A 11 -11.73 10.36 38.47
C SER A 11 -13.15 10.94 38.49
N CYS A 12 -13.64 11.46 37.37
CA CYS A 12 -15.02 11.92 37.22
C CYS A 12 -16.01 10.77 37.37
N LEU A 13 -15.77 9.64 36.70
CA LEU A 13 -16.59 8.42 36.83
C LEU A 13 -16.60 7.89 38.27
N ILE A 14 -15.45 7.89 38.95
CA ILE A 14 -15.37 7.51 40.38
C ILE A 14 -16.19 8.47 41.24
N SER A 15 -16.15 9.78 40.95
CA SER A 15 -16.95 10.76 41.68
C SER A 15 -18.45 10.62 41.41
N LEU A 16 -18.87 10.20 40.22
CA LEU A 16 -20.28 9.92 39.91
C LEU A 16 -20.79 8.64 40.57
N ASN A 17 -19.90 7.66 40.77
CA ASN A 17 -20.22 6.39 41.41
C ASN A 17 -20.15 6.48 42.96
N ASP A 18 -19.42 7.46 43.51
CA ASP A 18 -19.41 7.78 44.94
C ASP A 18 -20.63 8.63 45.35
N ILE A 19 -21.82 8.00 45.31
CA ILE A 19 -23.13 8.61 45.59
C ILE A 19 -23.19 9.26 46.99
N LYS A 20 -22.36 8.79 47.93
CA LYS A 20 -22.31 9.28 49.32
C LYS A 20 -21.23 10.35 49.56
N GLN A 21 -20.47 10.75 48.53
CA GLN A 21 -19.36 11.73 48.60
C GLN A 21 -18.40 11.48 49.77
N VAL A 22 -18.09 10.21 50.05
CA VAL A 22 -17.25 9.85 51.20
C VAL A 22 -15.76 10.11 50.89
N MET A 23 -15.40 10.16 49.61
CA MET A 23 -14.01 10.29 49.18
C MET A 23 -13.60 11.73 48.88
N SER A 24 -12.46 12.15 49.43
CA SER A 24 -11.80 13.41 49.03
C SER A 24 -11.32 13.36 47.58
N LYS A 25 -11.35 14.50 46.87
CA LYS A 25 -10.89 14.64 45.47
C LYS A 25 -9.48 14.10 45.24
N ARG A 26 -8.58 14.24 46.21
CA ARG A 26 -7.21 13.68 46.14
C ARG A 26 -7.19 12.15 46.20
N ALA A 27 -8.09 11.55 46.98
CA ALA A 27 -8.22 10.11 47.09
C ALA A 27 -8.81 9.49 45.80
N GLN A 28 -9.77 10.17 45.17
CA GLN A 28 -10.33 9.79 43.88
C GLN A 28 -9.26 9.80 42.77
N LEU A 29 -8.44 10.86 42.72
CA LEU A 29 -7.35 10.96 41.73
C LEU A 29 -6.31 9.86 41.93
N LYS A 30 -5.93 9.58 43.19
CA LYS A 30 -4.99 8.50 43.55
C LYS A 30 -5.54 7.12 43.16
N LEU A 31 -6.84 6.90 43.35
CA LEU A 31 -7.50 5.66 42.96
C LEU A 31 -7.55 5.50 41.43
N ALA A 32 -7.93 6.55 40.70
CA ALA A 32 -7.93 6.57 39.23
C ALA A 32 -6.54 6.25 38.66
N SER A 33 -5.50 6.91 39.18
CA SER A 33 -4.11 6.64 38.77
C SER A 33 -3.68 5.21 39.09
N LYS A 34 -4.06 4.66 40.24
CA LYS A 34 -3.73 3.27 40.62
C LYS A 34 -4.39 2.26 39.68
N MET A 35 -5.65 2.47 39.31
CA MET A 35 -6.37 1.60 38.37
C MET A 35 -5.73 1.62 36.98
N LEU A 36 -5.34 2.80 36.49
CA LEU A 36 -4.65 2.92 35.22
C LEU A 36 -3.27 2.27 35.25
N LEU A 37 -2.54 2.39 36.36
CA LEU A 37 -1.23 1.74 36.51
C LEU A 37 -1.36 0.20 36.48
N GLN A 38 -2.44 -0.35 37.04
CA GLN A 38 -2.75 -1.79 36.98
C GLN A 38 -3.19 -2.24 35.58
N ALA A 39 -3.73 -1.35 34.74
CA ALA A 39 -4.08 -1.67 33.36
C ALA A 39 -2.86 -1.80 32.44
N ILE A 40 -1.72 -1.18 32.79
CA ILE A 40 -0.47 -1.27 32.01
C ILE A 40 0.05 -2.72 31.85
N PRO A 41 0.23 -3.53 32.91
CA PRO A 41 0.71 -4.90 32.74
C PRO A 41 -0.27 -5.77 31.93
N LEU A 42 -1.58 -5.53 32.07
CA LEU A 42 -2.58 -6.22 31.25
C LEU A 42 -2.46 -5.82 29.77
N MET A 43 -2.27 -4.52 29.48
CA MET A 43 -2.04 -4.02 28.13
C MET A 43 -0.79 -4.66 27.51
N LEU A 44 0.32 -4.74 28.25
CA LEU A 44 1.56 -5.36 27.76
C LEU A 44 1.36 -6.85 27.48
N LEU A 45 0.65 -7.56 28.36
CA LEU A 45 0.33 -8.96 28.17
C LEU A 45 -0.54 -9.18 26.91
N LEU A 46 -1.58 -8.37 26.73
CA LEU A 46 -2.41 -8.42 25.52
C LEU A 46 -1.64 -8.04 24.25
N PHE A 47 -0.72 -7.08 24.33
CA PHE A 47 0.12 -6.69 23.20
C PHE A 47 1.06 -7.83 22.75
N VAL A 48 1.58 -8.61 23.70
CA VAL A 48 2.43 -9.79 23.39
C VAL A 48 1.60 -10.97 22.90
N LEU A 49 0.44 -11.23 23.49
CA LEU A 49 -0.44 -12.34 23.11
C LEU A 49 -1.17 -12.09 21.78
N PHE A 50 -1.51 -10.84 21.48
CA PHE A 50 -2.16 -10.41 20.25
C PHE A 50 -1.24 -9.40 19.54
N PRO A 51 -0.15 -9.88 18.90
CA PRO A 51 0.67 -9.03 18.07
C PRO A 51 -0.23 -8.35 17.04
N ARG A 52 -0.09 -7.02 16.91
CA ARG A 52 -1.00 -6.14 16.16
C ARG A 52 -1.32 -6.74 14.80
N ILE A 53 -2.52 -7.29 14.65
CA ILE A 53 -2.99 -7.82 13.37
C ILE A 53 -3.21 -6.60 12.48
N ALA A 54 -2.34 -6.41 11.49
CA ALA A 54 -2.48 -5.36 10.49
C ALA A 54 -3.64 -5.76 9.57
N GLY A 55 -4.86 -5.37 9.93
CA GLY A 55 -6.03 -5.63 9.12
C GLY A 55 -7.31 -5.06 9.73
N PRO A 56 -8.33 -4.77 8.92
CA PRO A 56 -9.63 -4.35 9.43
C PRO A 56 -10.24 -5.47 10.28
N LEU A 57 -10.67 -5.15 11.51
CA LEU A 57 -11.33 -6.08 12.44
C LEU A 57 -12.70 -6.61 11.93
N TRP A 58 -13.17 -6.09 10.80
CA TRP A 58 -14.46 -6.38 10.17
C TRP A 58 -14.30 -6.76 8.69
N GLY A 59 -13.26 -7.52 8.34
CA GLY A 59 -13.10 -8.14 7.01
C GLY A 59 -13.62 -9.58 7.00
N LEU A 60 -14.50 -9.91 6.05
CA LEU A 60 -14.98 -11.27 5.83
C LEU A 60 -13.80 -12.20 5.43
N PRO A 61 -13.67 -13.41 6.03
CA PRO A 61 -12.51 -14.29 5.86
C PRO A 61 -12.47 -15.06 4.52
N GLN A 62 -13.19 -14.63 3.48
CA GLN A 62 -13.20 -15.30 2.17
C GLN A 62 -12.32 -14.61 1.12
N ASP A 63 -11.79 -13.40 1.41
CA ASP A 63 -10.95 -12.64 0.47
C ASP A 63 -9.47 -12.60 0.89
N THR A 64 -9.00 -13.55 1.69
CA THR A 64 -7.58 -13.62 2.12
C THR A 64 -6.61 -14.04 1.00
N HIS A 65 -7.11 -14.26 -0.22
CA HIS A 65 -6.31 -14.39 -1.44
C HIS A 65 -6.63 -13.35 -2.52
N THR A 66 -7.52 -12.40 -2.24
CA THR A 66 -7.97 -11.38 -3.19
C THR A 66 -7.99 -10.03 -2.49
N ALA A 67 -6.85 -9.35 -2.39
CA ALA A 67 -6.76 -7.88 -2.29
C ALA A 67 -5.35 -7.43 -1.84
N GLN A 68 -4.30 -7.84 -2.55
CA GLN A 68 -3.38 -6.75 -2.94
C GLN A 68 -4.17 -5.98 -3.99
N THR A 69 -4.71 -4.83 -3.58
CA THR A 69 -5.40 -3.94 -4.51
C THR A 69 -4.33 -3.38 -5.44
N GLY A 70 -4.21 -3.98 -6.62
CA GLY A 70 -3.15 -3.70 -7.57
C GLY A 70 -3.47 -4.29 -8.93
N ILE A 71 -2.84 -3.76 -9.98
CA ILE A 71 -2.85 -4.38 -11.30
C ILE A 71 -2.19 -5.75 -11.16
N SER A 72 -2.84 -6.82 -11.62
CA SER A 72 -2.28 -8.18 -11.63
C SER A 72 -1.95 -8.64 -13.05
N ASN A 73 -1.25 -9.77 -13.19
CA ASN A 73 -0.92 -10.39 -14.49
C ASN A 73 -2.14 -10.90 -15.29
N SER A 74 -3.34 -10.75 -14.72
CA SER A 74 -4.61 -10.96 -15.39
C SER A 74 -5.61 -9.88 -15.02
N MET A 75 -6.50 -9.54 -15.93
CA MET A 75 -7.59 -8.58 -15.70
C MET A 75 -8.87 -9.15 -16.29
N SER A 76 -9.91 -9.30 -15.47
CA SER A 76 -11.23 -9.78 -15.91
C SER A 76 -12.22 -8.63 -15.98
N LEU A 77 -13.10 -8.67 -16.98
CA LEU A 77 -14.22 -7.74 -17.10
C LEU A 77 -15.08 -7.79 -15.82
N GLY A 78 -15.43 -6.63 -15.26
CA GLY A 78 -16.19 -6.53 -14.01
C GLY A 78 -15.33 -6.43 -12.73
N LYS A 79 -14.11 -6.99 -12.72
CA LYS A 79 -13.18 -6.88 -11.57
C LYS A 79 -12.36 -5.58 -11.55
N ILE A 80 -12.30 -4.85 -12.66
CA ILE A 80 -11.62 -3.54 -12.72
C ILE A 80 -12.20 -2.52 -11.72
N SER A 81 -13.49 -2.65 -11.39
CA SER A 81 -14.19 -1.78 -10.45
C SER A 81 -13.64 -1.89 -9.02
N GLU A 82 -13.07 -3.04 -8.65
CA GLU A 82 -12.45 -3.26 -7.34
C GLU A 82 -11.12 -2.50 -7.21
N LEU A 83 -10.37 -2.35 -8.31
CA LEU A 83 -9.11 -1.59 -8.33
C LEU A 83 -9.34 -0.09 -8.08
N ILE A 84 -10.43 0.47 -8.62
CA ILE A 84 -10.77 1.89 -8.48
C ILE A 84 -11.20 2.25 -7.05
N GLN A 85 -11.64 1.27 -6.25
CA GLN A 85 -12.11 1.50 -4.89
C GLN A 85 -10.98 1.51 -3.84
N SER A 86 -9.73 1.30 -4.26
CA SER A 86 -8.59 1.31 -3.35
C SER A 86 -7.88 2.65 -3.32
N ASP A 87 -7.73 3.21 -2.12
CA ASP A 87 -6.89 4.37 -1.84
C ASP A 87 -5.43 3.99 -1.53
N ALA A 88 -5.03 2.74 -1.78
CA ALA A 88 -3.66 2.30 -1.56
C ALA A 88 -2.68 2.99 -2.52
N VAL A 89 -1.51 3.39 -2.00
CA VAL A 89 -0.46 3.99 -2.82
C VAL A 89 0.20 2.90 -3.66
N ALA A 90 0.10 3.01 -4.99
CA ALA A 90 0.78 2.09 -5.91
C ALA A 90 2.28 2.40 -6.03
N PHE A 91 2.61 3.67 -6.30
CA PHE A 91 3.98 4.15 -6.39
C PHE A 91 4.05 5.67 -6.21
N ARG A 92 5.25 6.17 -5.96
CA ARG A 92 5.56 7.61 -5.87
C ARG A 92 6.59 7.97 -6.93
N VAL A 93 6.45 9.18 -7.46
CA VAL A 93 7.37 9.70 -8.48
C VAL A 93 7.90 11.05 -8.06
N LYS A 94 9.20 11.23 -8.24
CA LYS A 94 9.88 12.52 -8.11
C LYS A 94 10.50 12.88 -9.47
N PHE A 95 10.03 13.96 -10.08
CA PHE A 95 10.66 14.51 -11.27
C PHE A 95 11.84 15.40 -10.89
N ASP A 96 12.94 15.31 -11.64
CA ASP A 96 14.11 16.18 -11.43
C ASP A 96 13.94 17.56 -12.07
N GLN A 97 13.01 17.66 -13.03
CA GLN A 97 12.68 18.87 -13.78
C GLN A 97 11.18 19.20 -13.67
N THR A 98 10.66 19.98 -14.61
CA THR A 98 9.24 20.32 -14.70
C THR A 98 8.38 19.07 -14.87
N ILE A 99 7.35 18.94 -14.03
CA ILE A 99 6.35 17.88 -14.13
C ILE A 99 5.59 18.02 -15.47
N PRO A 100 5.48 16.96 -16.28
CA PRO A 100 4.69 16.96 -17.50
C PRO A 100 3.22 17.34 -17.24
N SER A 101 2.53 17.87 -18.25
CA SER A 101 1.08 18.10 -18.16
C SER A 101 0.35 16.78 -17.90
N GLY A 102 -0.85 16.84 -17.31
CA GLY A 102 -1.60 15.63 -16.91
C GLY A 102 -1.78 14.59 -18.02
N HIS A 103 -1.97 15.03 -19.27
CA HIS A 103 -2.07 14.13 -20.43
C HIS A 103 -0.76 13.40 -20.77
N GLY A 104 0.38 13.97 -20.37
CA GLY A 104 1.70 13.35 -20.53
C GLY A 104 2.07 12.40 -19.39
N LEU A 105 1.22 12.25 -18.36
CA LEU A 105 1.46 11.36 -17.21
C LEU A 105 0.84 9.97 -17.42
N TYR A 106 1.10 9.36 -18.59
CA TYR A 106 0.69 8.00 -18.86
C TYR A 106 1.72 7.01 -18.32
N TRP A 107 1.41 6.42 -17.17
CA TRP A 107 2.23 5.40 -16.52
C TRP A 107 1.90 4.02 -17.10
N ARG A 108 2.77 3.56 -18.00
CA ARG A 108 2.65 2.24 -18.59
C ARG A 108 3.06 1.19 -17.57
N GLY A 109 2.17 0.21 -17.34
CA GLY A 109 2.41 -0.99 -16.55
C GLY A 109 2.46 -2.24 -17.44
N PRO A 110 1.97 -3.40 -16.97
CA PRO A 110 2.00 -4.65 -17.75
C PRO A 110 1.05 -4.60 -18.95
N VAL A 111 1.46 -5.23 -20.06
CA VAL A 111 0.64 -5.37 -21.27
C VAL A 111 0.04 -6.79 -21.33
N LEU A 112 -1.29 -6.85 -21.30
CA LEU A 112 -2.04 -8.11 -21.33
C LEU A 112 -2.49 -8.42 -22.76
N TRP A 113 -1.81 -9.38 -23.40
CA TRP A 113 -2.03 -9.73 -24.81
C TRP A 113 -3.08 -10.82 -25.03
N ASN A 114 -3.12 -11.82 -24.15
CA ASN A 114 -3.94 -13.01 -24.36
C ASN A 114 -5.34 -12.79 -23.77
N THR A 115 -6.40 -13.07 -24.53
CA THR A 115 -7.78 -12.95 -24.03
C THR A 115 -8.62 -14.17 -24.39
N ASP A 116 -9.42 -14.61 -23.42
CA ASP A 116 -10.49 -15.60 -23.64
C ASP A 116 -11.86 -14.94 -23.97
N GLY A 117 -11.86 -13.62 -24.21
CA GLY A 117 -13.06 -12.81 -24.42
C GLY A 117 -13.60 -12.15 -23.14
N THR A 118 -13.16 -12.60 -21.96
CA THR A 118 -13.58 -12.05 -20.67
C THR A 118 -12.42 -11.65 -19.76
N THR A 119 -11.28 -12.33 -19.90
CA THR A 119 -10.10 -12.16 -19.08
C THR A 119 -8.88 -12.01 -19.96
N TRP A 120 -8.21 -10.89 -19.79
CA TRP A 120 -6.92 -10.57 -20.39
C TRP A 120 -5.81 -11.08 -19.48
N ARG A 121 -4.78 -11.70 -20.06
CA ARG A 121 -3.64 -12.27 -19.36
C ARG A 121 -2.37 -11.86 -20.06
N GLU A 122 -1.30 -11.81 -19.29
CA GLU A 122 0.03 -11.58 -19.81
C GLU A 122 0.47 -12.70 -20.78
N LEU A 123 1.40 -12.36 -21.68
CA LEU A 123 1.94 -13.32 -22.63
C LEU A 123 2.99 -14.21 -21.95
N THR A 124 2.59 -15.44 -21.57
CA THR A 124 3.48 -16.46 -20.99
C THR A 124 4.27 -17.19 -22.09
N LEU A 125 5.12 -16.48 -22.84
CA LEU A 125 6.05 -17.12 -23.77
C LEU A 125 7.46 -17.15 -23.18
N PRO A 126 8.18 -18.30 -23.21
CA PRO A 126 9.60 -18.37 -22.85
C PRO A 126 10.46 -17.37 -23.65
N SER A 127 9.98 -16.99 -24.84
CA SER A 127 10.63 -16.08 -25.77
C SER A 127 10.41 -14.59 -25.48
N ARG A 128 9.72 -14.21 -24.39
CA ARG A 128 9.52 -12.78 -24.06
C ARG A 128 10.83 -12.03 -23.81
N HIS A 129 11.86 -12.74 -23.34
CA HIS A 129 13.22 -12.23 -23.19
C HIS A 129 14.08 -12.42 -24.46
N GLU A 130 13.67 -13.26 -25.40
CA GLU A 130 14.43 -13.57 -26.63
C GLU A 130 13.97 -12.79 -27.86
N GLN A 131 12.79 -12.17 -27.83
CA GLN A 131 12.37 -11.25 -28.88
C GLN A 131 13.18 -9.95 -28.77
N ALA A 132 13.82 -9.58 -29.88
CA ALA A 132 14.64 -8.37 -29.97
C ALA A 132 13.87 -7.16 -29.43
N SER A 133 14.50 -6.43 -28.51
CA SER A 133 13.93 -5.19 -27.98
C SER A 133 13.57 -4.25 -29.12
N PRO A 134 12.41 -3.56 -29.05
CA PRO A 134 11.99 -2.66 -30.11
C PRO A 134 13.06 -1.57 -30.33
N VAL A 135 13.29 -1.22 -31.59
CA VAL A 135 14.12 -0.05 -31.94
C VAL A 135 13.28 1.20 -31.64
N ILE A 136 13.59 1.88 -30.54
CA ILE A 136 12.86 3.07 -30.10
C ILE A 136 13.52 4.31 -30.70
N SER A 137 12.79 5.01 -31.56
CA SER A 137 13.16 6.34 -32.04
C SER A 137 12.41 7.39 -31.22
N THR A 138 13.15 8.20 -30.48
CA THR A 138 12.56 9.20 -29.58
C THR A 138 12.41 10.54 -30.28
N THR A 139 11.19 11.07 -30.30
CA THR A 139 10.91 12.43 -30.79
C THR A 139 10.23 13.20 -29.67
N GLY A 140 10.92 14.16 -29.05
CA GLY A 140 10.33 15.00 -28.01
C GLY A 140 11.27 15.34 -26.85
N LYS A 141 10.67 15.83 -25.75
CA LYS A 141 11.38 16.18 -24.51
C LYS A 141 11.54 14.94 -23.63
N GLN A 142 12.77 14.65 -23.23
CA GLN A 142 13.07 13.59 -22.26
C GLN A 142 12.70 14.04 -20.84
N SER A 143 12.04 13.16 -20.09
CA SER A 143 11.73 13.39 -18.67
C SER A 143 12.60 12.49 -17.80
N THR A 144 13.31 13.09 -16.86
CA THR A 144 14.10 12.35 -15.86
C THR A 144 13.37 12.36 -14.53
N TYR A 145 13.19 11.19 -13.94
CA TYR A 145 12.43 11.02 -12.71
C TYR A 145 12.91 9.79 -11.94
N THR A 146 12.65 9.79 -10.64
CA THR A 146 12.86 8.66 -9.74
C THR A 146 11.50 8.08 -9.34
N VAL A 147 11.37 6.75 -9.41
CA VAL A 147 10.17 6.03 -8.96
C VAL A 147 10.50 5.29 -7.66
N THR A 148 9.58 5.36 -6.71
CA THR A 148 9.57 4.50 -5.51
C THR A 148 8.33 3.63 -5.59
N LEU A 149 8.53 2.33 -5.76
CA LEU A 149 7.49 1.33 -5.92
C LEU A 149 7.27 0.59 -4.61
N GLU A 150 6.01 0.36 -4.25
CA GLU A 150 5.67 -0.52 -3.12
C GLU A 150 5.81 -2.00 -3.57
N PRO A 151 6.23 -2.92 -2.69
CA PRO A 151 6.35 -4.34 -3.04
C PRO A 151 5.03 -4.93 -3.52
N HIS A 152 5.07 -5.62 -4.66
CA HIS A 152 3.89 -6.20 -5.32
C HIS A 152 4.10 -7.64 -5.81
N ASN A 153 5.30 -8.20 -5.58
CA ASN A 153 5.72 -9.55 -5.93
C ASN A 153 5.61 -9.89 -7.43
N GLU A 154 5.70 -8.86 -8.28
CA GLU A 154 5.67 -8.98 -9.73
C GLU A 154 6.96 -8.46 -10.38
N HIS A 155 7.15 -8.80 -11.65
CA HIS A 155 8.38 -8.45 -12.39
C HIS A 155 8.24 -7.17 -13.20
N TRP A 156 7.03 -6.65 -13.44
CA TRP A 156 6.84 -5.44 -14.22
C TRP A 156 7.05 -4.19 -13.36
N LEU A 157 7.42 -3.10 -14.02
CA LEU A 157 7.67 -1.79 -13.43
C LEU A 157 6.84 -0.74 -14.15
N PHE A 158 6.49 0.34 -13.45
CA PHE A 158 5.83 1.49 -14.05
C PHE A 158 6.84 2.45 -14.67
N ALA A 159 6.63 2.78 -15.94
CA ALA A 159 7.44 3.78 -16.66
C ALA A 159 6.54 4.78 -17.39
N LEU A 160 7.07 5.97 -17.63
CA LEU A 160 6.37 7.00 -18.37
C LEU A 160 6.47 6.70 -19.86
N ASP A 161 5.32 6.38 -20.49
CA ASP A 161 5.17 6.01 -21.90
C ASP A 161 6.13 4.89 -22.37
N LEU A 162 7.37 5.25 -22.73
CA LEU A 162 8.43 4.34 -23.15
C LEU A 162 9.76 4.71 -22.46
N PRO A 163 10.35 3.80 -21.66
CA PRO A 163 11.65 4.04 -21.05
C PRO A 163 12.74 4.02 -22.12
N THR A 164 13.53 5.09 -22.19
CA THR A 164 14.66 5.22 -23.12
C THR A 164 16.00 4.91 -22.46
N VAL A 165 16.04 4.99 -21.14
CA VAL A 165 17.20 4.68 -20.30
C VAL A 165 16.75 3.70 -19.23
N LEU A 166 17.48 2.59 -19.09
CA LEU A 166 17.24 1.60 -18.05
C LEU A 166 17.83 2.08 -16.72
N PRO A 167 17.14 1.85 -15.59
CA PRO A 167 17.69 2.13 -14.27
C PRO A 167 18.97 1.32 -14.02
N THR A 168 19.94 1.93 -13.34
CA THR A 168 21.21 1.27 -12.96
C THR A 168 21.11 0.52 -11.63
N THR A 169 20.09 0.81 -10.82
CA THR A 169 19.89 0.22 -9.48
C THR A 169 19.30 -1.18 -9.53
N LEU A 170 18.66 -1.55 -10.63
CA LEU A 170 17.94 -2.81 -10.81
C LEU A 170 18.29 -3.39 -12.19
N ALA A 171 18.46 -4.71 -12.25
CA ALA A 171 18.65 -5.38 -13.53
C ALA A 171 17.30 -5.43 -14.26
N THR A 172 17.15 -4.60 -15.29
CA THR A 172 15.88 -4.45 -16.02
C THR A 172 16.05 -4.67 -17.52
N SER A 173 14.96 -5.01 -18.20
CA SER A 173 14.86 -5.19 -19.64
C SER A 173 13.55 -4.60 -20.18
N ILE A 174 13.53 -4.19 -21.44
CA ILE A 174 12.31 -3.75 -22.12
C ILE A 174 11.76 -4.94 -22.90
N ALA A 175 10.54 -5.36 -22.59
CA ALA A 175 9.88 -6.43 -23.33
C ALA A 175 9.39 -5.94 -24.71
N PHE A 176 9.00 -6.88 -25.57
CA PHE A 176 8.49 -6.57 -26.92
C PHE A 176 7.34 -5.55 -26.91
N GLY A 177 6.46 -5.59 -25.90
CA GLY A 177 5.35 -4.63 -25.74
C GLY A 177 5.77 -3.23 -25.35
N GLY A 178 7.07 -2.96 -25.11
CA GLY A 178 7.58 -1.69 -24.58
C GLY A 178 7.30 -1.49 -23.09
N GLU A 179 7.09 -2.58 -22.37
CA GLU A 179 6.93 -2.63 -20.92
C GLU A 179 8.28 -2.86 -20.23
N LEU A 180 8.45 -2.26 -19.05
CA LEU A 180 9.70 -2.37 -18.29
C LEU A 180 9.60 -3.56 -17.33
N LEU A 181 10.54 -4.49 -17.42
CA LEU A 181 10.60 -5.70 -16.60
C LEU A 181 11.88 -5.73 -15.77
N SER A 182 11.76 -6.14 -14.52
CA SER A 182 12.84 -6.49 -13.59
C SER A 182 13.16 -7.98 -13.71
N GLN A 183 14.43 -8.35 -13.53
CA GLN A 183 14.83 -9.77 -13.47
C GLN A 183 14.39 -10.46 -12.18
N ASN A 184 14.23 -9.71 -11.09
CA ASN A 184 13.75 -10.21 -9.81
C ASN A 184 12.38 -9.60 -9.48
N PRO A 185 11.49 -10.33 -8.77
CA PRO A 185 10.23 -9.77 -8.32
C PRO A 185 10.46 -8.61 -7.35
N ILE A 186 9.61 -7.58 -7.43
CA ILE A 186 9.67 -6.36 -6.60
C ILE A 186 8.75 -6.46 -5.38
#